data_AF-A0A4Z2G4Y2-F1
#
_entry.id   AF-A0A4Z2G4Y2-F1
#
_cell.length_a   1.000
_cell.length_b   1.000
_cell.length_c   1.000
_cell.angle_alpha   90.00
_cell.angle_beta   90.00
_cell.angle_gamma   90.00
#
_symmetry.space_group_name_H-M   'P 1'
#
loop_
_entity.id
_entity.type
_entity.pdbx_description
1 polymer ?
#
loop_
_entity_poly.entity_id
_entity_poly.type
_entity_poly.pdbx_seq_one_letter_code
_entity_poly.pdbx_strand_id
1 'polypeptide(L)'
;MWRLLGCTLSLLVASQLGSWCVLASAAEPDPEVQIEVLFKPLECTQKSKRGDLLNVHYDGYLASDGSQFYCSRSDKAGHPQWFVLGVGQVIKGLDKGMEDMCPGEKRKITVPSDLAFGAQGKGTHM
;
A
#
# COMPACT_ATOMS: atom_id res chain seq x y z
N MET A 1 -58.41 51.65 -0.19
CA MET A 1 -58.30 52.92 0.54
C MET A 1 -57.52 52.65 1.82
N TRP A 2 -56.35 53.31 2.00
CA TRP A 2 -55.65 53.77 3.23
C TRP A 2 -55.78 52.98 4.55
N ARG A 3 -54.75 52.72 5.36
CA ARG A 3 -53.47 53.40 5.73
C ARG A 3 -52.57 52.33 6.41
N LEU A 4 -51.27 52.22 6.13
CA LEU A 4 -50.10 52.99 6.62
C LEU A 4 -49.73 52.79 8.12
N LEU A 5 -48.45 52.47 8.31
CA LEU A 5 -47.56 52.59 9.48
C LEU A 5 -47.57 51.48 10.57
N GLY A 6 -46.39 50.87 10.73
CA GLY A 6 -46.04 50.04 11.89
C GLY A 6 -44.66 49.40 11.76
N CYS A 7 -43.61 50.22 11.58
CA CYS A 7 -42.22 49.79 11.66
C CYS A 7 -41.87 49.53 13.13
N THR A 8 -41.74 48.28 13.54
CA THR A 8 -41.07 47.92 14.81
C THR A 8 -39.93 46.97 14.52
N LEU A 9 -38.75 47.58 14.47
CA LEU A 9 -37.45 46.95 14.66
C LEU A 9 -37.52 45.98 15.85
N SER A 10 -37.23 44.70 15.61
CA SER A 10 -36.75 43.78 16.64
C SER A 10 -35.82 42.80 15.97
N LEU A 11 -34.55 43.21 15.90
CA LEU A 11 -33.42 42.33 15.67
C LEU A 11 -33.40 41.28 16.77
N LEU A 12 -33.76 40.04 16.43
CA LEU A 12 -33.26 38.87 17.13
C LEU A 12 -32.50 38.04 16.10
N VAL A 13 -31.22 38.37 15.95
CA VAL A 13 -30.24 37.48 15.36
C VAL A 13 -30.07 36.33 16.35
N ALA A 14 -30.93 35.33 16.26
CA ALA A 14 -30.66 34.04 16.87
C ALA A 14 -29.58 33.38 16.00
N SER A 15 -28.33 33.60 16.37
CA SER A 15 -27.17 32.89 15.87
C SER A 15 -27.28 31.42 16.27
N GLN A 16 -28.11 30.66 15.57
CA GLN A 16 -27.93 29.23 15.51
C GLN A 16 -26.84 29.00 14.47
N LEU A 17 -25.59 29.10 14.92
CA LEU A 17 -24.49 28.33 14.36
C LEU A 17 -24.86 26.86 14.62
N GLY A 18 -25.84 26.37 13.84
CA GLY A 18 -26.17 24.97 13.71
C GLY A 18 -24.93 24.33 13.13
N SER A 19 -24.11 23.83 14.04
CA SER A 19 -22.84 23.20 13.81
C SER A 19 -22.99 22.20 12.67
N TRP A 20 -22.58 22.62 11.47
CA TRP A 20 -22.18 21.72 10.40
C TRP A 20 -20.90 21.04 10.89
N CYS A 21 -21.07 20.08 11.79
CA CYS A 21 -20.05 19.10 12.03
C CYS A 21 -20.08 18.17 10.81
N VAL A 22 -19.48 18.63 9.71
CA VAL A 22 -19.02 17.73 8.66
C VAL A 22 -17.99 16.86 9.36
N LEU A 23 -18.43 15.67 9.78
CA LEU A 23 -17.51 14.58 10.12
C LEU A 23 -16.76 14.27 8.83
N ALA A 24 -15.62 14.92 8.64
CA ALA A 24 -14.64 14.50 7.67
C ALA A 24 -14.17 13.11 8.13
N SER A 25 -14.80 12.06 7.59
CA SER A 25 -14.19 10.74 7.60
C SER A 25 -12.90 10.91 6.80
N ALA A 26 -11.77 11.04 7.50
CA ALA A 26 -10.46 10.88 6.88
C ALA A 26 -10.46 9.45 6.31
N ALA A 27 -10.71 9.34 5.01
CA ALA A 27 -10.43 8.12 4.28
C ALA A 27 -8.90 8.00 4.32
N GLU A 28 -8.40 7.19 5.26
CA GLU A 28 -7.00 6.81 5.28
C GLU A 28 -6.65 6.24 3.89
N PRO A 29 -5.53 6.67 3.28
CA PRO A 29 -5.15 6.19 1.96
C PRO A 29 -5.01 4.66 1.99
N ASP A 30 -5.49 3.99 0.94
CA ASP A 30 -5.36 2.54 0.78
C ASP A 30 -3.87 2.16 0.92
N PRO A 31 -3.51 1.17 1.75
CA PRO A 31 -2.12 0.74 1.91
C PRO A 31 -1.48 0.42 0.55
N GLU A 32 -0.50 1.23 0.17
CA GLU A 32 0.25 1.07 -1.07
C GLU A 32 1.68 0.56 -0.79
N VAL A 33 2.21 -0.20 -1.74
CA VAL A 33 3.57 -0.73 -1.69
C VAL A 33 4.53 0.35 -2.17
N GLN A 34 5.60 0.61 -1.43
CA GLN A 34 6.64 1.53 -1.88
C GLN A 34 7.71 0.76 -2.65
N ILE A 35 7.94 1.14 -3.90
CA ILE A 35 8.87 0.47 -4.81
C ILE A 35 10.04 1.39 -5.10
N GLU A 36 11.24 0.92 -4.77
CA GLU A 36 12.50 1.58 -5.13
C GLU A 36 13.27 0.66 -6.09
N VAL A 37 13.52 1.13 -7.32
CA VAL A 37 14.29 0.39 -8.31
C VAL A 37 15.78 0.62 -8.07
N LEU A 38 16.47 -0.40 -7.55
CA LEU A 38 17.89 -0.33 -7.20
C LEU A 38 18.79 -0.55 -8.42
N PHE A 39 18.34 -1.38 -9.36
CA PHE A 39 19.07 -1.66 -10.59
C PHE A 39 18.09 -2.06 -11.68
N LYS A 40 18.24 -1.48 -12.88
CA LYS A 40 17.46 -1.82 -14.06
C LYS A 40 18.40 -2.08 -15.24
N PRO A 41 18.27 -3.22 -15.95
CA PRO A 41 19.00 -3.46 -17.19
C PRO A 41 18.70 -2.39 -18.25
N LEU A 42 19.68 -2.12 -19.12
CA LEU A 42 19.52 -1.19 -20.25
C LEU A 42 18.44 -1.64 -21.22
N GLU A 43 18.42 -2.94 -21.52
CA GLU A 43 17.43 -3.55 -22.39
C GLU A 43 16.35 -4.23 -21.55
N CYS A 44 15.11 -3.81 -21.77
CA CYS A 44 13.94 -4.39 -21.13
C CYS A 44 12.83 -4.56 -22.17
N THR A 45 12.94 -5.63 -22.94
CA THR A 45 11.97 -5.98 -23.99
C THR A 45 10.77 -6.73 -23.43
N GLN A 46 10.96 -7.45 -22.32
CA GLN A 46 9.91 -8.20 -21.63
C GLN A 46 9.78 -7.69 -20.21
N LYS A 47 8.53 -7.44 -19.80
CA LYS A 47 8.17 -7.06 -18.45
C LYS A 47 7.27 -8.12 -17.84
N SER A 48 7.43 -8.37 -16.56
CA SER A 48 6.55 -9.24 -15.81
C SER A 48 5.12 -8.69 -15.78
N LYS A 49 4.16 -9.59 -15.97
CA LYS A 49 2.72 -9.32 -15.84
C LYS A 49 2.04 -10.46 -15.11
N ARG A 50 0.82 -10.20 -14.62
CA ARG A 50 -0.04 -11.20 -13.99
C ARG A 50 -0.09 -12.50 -14.81
N GLY A 51 0.14 -13.63 -14.15
CA GLY A 51 0.16 -14.96 -14.75
C GLY A 51 1.53 -15.43 -15.25
N ASP A 52 2.53 -14.54 -15.33
CA ASP A 52 3.89 -14.96 -15.65
C ASP A 52 4.49 -15.80 -14.52
N LEU A 53 5.29 -16.80 -14.88
CA LEU A 53 6.08 -17.59 -13.93
C LEU A 53 7.40 -16.88 -13.65
N LEU A 54 7.60 -16.40 -12.42
CA LEU A 54 8.82 -15.73 -12.00
C LEU A 54 9.78 -16.66 -11.27
N ASN A 55 11.07 -16.45 -11.51
CA ASN A 55 12.17 -17.06 -10.78
C ASN A 55 12.98 -15.96 -10.10
N VAL A 56 12.90 -15.88 -8.77
CA VAL A 56 13.51 -14.74 -8.06
C VAL A 56 14.31 -15.16 -6.84
N HIS A 57 15.39 -14.42 -6.62
CA HIS A 57 15.99 -14.29 -5.29
C HIS A 57 15.43 -13.07 -4.59
N TYR A 58 15.03 -13.24 -3.34
CA TYR A 58 14.63 -12.14 -2.47
C TYR A 58 14.97 -12.46 -1.01
N ASP A 59 15.12 -11.39 -0.25
CA ASP A 59 15.48 -11.38 1.15
C ASP A 59 14.42 -10.54 1.88
N GLY A 60 14.00 -10.99 3.06
CA GLY A 60 12.94 -10.37 3.85
C GLY A 60 13.49 -9.79 5.15
N TYR A 61 13.17 -8.52 5.42
CA TYR A 61 13.62 -7.78 6.59
C TYR A 61 12.44 -7.12 7.29
N LEU A 62 12.48 -7.07 8.62
CA LEU A 62 11.51 -6.30 9.41
C LEU A 62 11.81 -4.81 9.27
N ALA A 63 10.80 -4.00 8.94
CA ALA A 63 10.97 -2.56 8.77
C ALA A 63 11.28 -1.82 10.08
N SER A 64 10.92 -2.40 11.24
CA SER A 64 11.09 -1.81 12.56
C SER A 64 12.53 -1.78 13.04
N ASP A 65 13.30 -2.84 12.79
CA ASP A 65 14.65 -3.01 13.32
C ASP A 65 15.69 -3.44 12.26
N GLY A 66 15.25 -3.72 11.02
CA GLY A 66 16.11 -4.19 9.94
C GLY A 66 16.56 -5.64 10.09
N SER A 67 16.04 -6.40 11.06
CA SER A 67 16.38 -7.81 11.23
C SER A 67 15.92 -8.64 10.04
N GLN A 68 16.77 -9.55 9.58
CA GLN A 68 16.44 -10.44 8.48
C GLN A 68 15.64 -11.64 8.99
N PHE A 69 14.44 -11.87 8.45
CA PHE A 69 13.61 -13.03 8.78
C PHE A 69 13.58 -14.09 7.68
N TYR A 70 14.07 -13.77 6.47
CA TYR A 70 14.11 -14.69 5.34
C TYR A 70 15.23 -14.32 4.35
N CYS A 71 15.88 -15.32 3.76
CA CYS A 71 16.84 -15.17 2.67
C CYS A 71 16.72 -16.37 1.73
N SER A 72 16.25 -16.13 0.51
CA SER A 72 16.10 -17.21 -0.48
C SER A 72 17.37 -18.06 -0.66
N ARG A 73 18.57 -17.45 -0.58
CA ARG A 73 19.82 -18.21 -0.74
C ARG A 73 20.11 -19.17 0.41
N SER A 74 19.73 -18.88 1.64
CA SER A 74 19.89 -19.83 2.76
C SER A 74 18.69 -20.75 2.90
N ASP A 75 17.46 -20.20 2.85
CA ASP A 75 16.20 -20.92 3.08
C ASP A 75 15.79 -21.85 1.92
N LYS A 76 16.48 -21.76 0.78
CA LYS A 76 16.25 -22.62 -0.40
C LYS A 76 17.56 -23.25 -0.91
N ALA A 77 18.56 -23.43 -0.04
CA ALA A 77 19.83 -24.09 -0.39
C ALA A 77 20.50 -23.50 -1.65
N GLY A 78 20.50 -22.18 -1.76
CA GLY A 78 21.07 -21.43 -2.88
C GLY A 78 20.12 -21.26 -4.07
N HIS A 79 18.95 -21.91 -4.08
CA HIS A 79 18.04 -21.85 -5.21
C HIS A 79 17.09 -20.64 -5.14
N PRO A 80 16.74 -20.04 -6.30
CA PRO A 80 15.67 -19.06 -6.38
C PRO A 80 14.29 -19.69 -6.17
N GLN A 81 13.31 -18.87 -5.79
CA GLN A 81 11.93 -19.31 -5.62
C GLN A 81 11.15 -19.11 -6.91
N TRP A 82 10.39 -20.13 -7.30
CA TRP A 82 9.41 -20.06 -8.38
C TRP A 82 8.03 -19.71 -7.82
N PHE A 83 7.32 -18.79 -8.46
CA PHE A 83 5.90 -18.54 -8.24
C PHE A 83 5.25 -17.84 -9.44
N VAL A 84 3.93 -17.94 -9.55
CA VAL A 84 3.13 -17.27 -10.58
C VAL A 84 2.72 -15.89 -10.07
N LEU A 85 3.04 -14.84 -10.84
CA LEU A 85 2.81 -13.46 -10.44
C LEU A 85 1.31 -13.11 -10.40
N GLY A 86 0.88 -12.46 -9.32
CA GLY A 86 -0.44 -11.85 -9.20
C GLY A 86 -1.58 -12.83 -8.90
N VAL A 87 -1.28 -14.11 -8.64
CA VAL A 87 -2.31 -15.12 -8.31
C VAL A 87 -2.36 -15.45 -6.82
N GLY A 88 -1.66 -14.70 -5.96
CA GLY A 88 -1.70 -14.88 -4.51
C GLY A 88 -0.86 -16.04 -3.97
N GLN A 89 0.18 -16.46 -4.70
CA GLN A 89 1.15 -17.45 -4.20
C GLN A 89 2.17 -16.87 -3.21
N VAL A 90 2.33 -15.55 -3.23
CA VAL A 90 3.15 -14.77 -2.29
C VAL A 90 2.28 -13.70 -1.61
N ILE A 91 2.84 -12.95 -0.65
CA ILE A 91 2.10 -11.85 -0.02
C ILE A 91 1.67 -10.81 -1.07
N LYS A 92 0.51 -10.18 -0.86
CA LYS A 92 -0.09 -9.23 -1.82
C LYS A 92 0.86 -8.11 -2.23
N GLY A 93 1.70 -7.65 -1.31
CA GLY A 93 2.67 -6.60 -1.59
C GLY A 93 3.79 -7.01 -2.55
N LEU A 94 4.21 -8.28 -2.53
CA LEU A 94 5.16 -8.79 -3.51
C LEU A 94 4.51 -9.00 -4.87
N ASP A 95 3.27 -9.50 -4.91
CA ASP A 95 2.50 -9.59 -6.14
C ASP A 95 2.37 -8.23 -6.82
N LYS A 96 2.01 -7.17 -6.08
CA LYS A 96 1.96 -5.79 -6.61
C LYS A 96 3.35 -5.25 -6.95
N GLY A 97 4.32 -5.45 -6.06
CA GLY A 97 5.66 -4.85 -6.18
C GLY A 97 6.53 -5.43 -7.29
N MET A 98 6.18 -6.62 -7.80
CA MET A 98 6.91 -7.31 -8.86
C MET A 98 6.24 -7.23 -10.23
N GLU A 99 5.16 -6.46 -10.39
CA GLU A 99 4.63 -6.11 -11.71
C GLU A 99 5.58 -5.17 -12.46
N ASP A 100 5.59 -5.25 -13.79
CA ASP A 100 6.41 -4.41 -14.67
C ASP A 100 7.93 -4.49 -14.42
N MET A 101 8.43 -5.61 -13.88
CA MET A 101 9.86 -5.87 -13.69
C MET A 101 10.50 -6.43 -14.96
N CYS A 102 11.70 -5.97 -15.24
CA CYS A 102 12.56 -6.55 -16.27
C CYS A 102 13.36 -7.74 -15.70
N PRO A 103 13.64 -8.80 -16.49
CA PRO A 103 14.59 -9.83 -16.08
C PRO A 103 15.94 -9.25 -15.67
N GLY A 104 16.41 -9.55 -14.47
CA GLY A 104 17.66 -9.01 -13.91
C GLY A 104 17.51 -7.68 -13.15
N GLU A 105 16.33 -7.06 -13.14
CA GLU A 105 16.02 -5.89 -12.32
C GLU A 105 16.08 -6.22 -10.82
N LYS A 106 16.50 -5.24 -10.00
CA LYS A 106 16.50 -5.34 -8.54
C LYS A 106 15.66 -4.22 -7.95
N ARG A 107 14.78 -4.57 -7.03
CA ARG A 107 13.93 -3.63 -6.30
C ARG A 107 14.07 -3.81 -4.80
N LYS A 108 13.89 -2.72 -4.06
CA LYS A 108 13.49 -2.74 -2.66
C LYS A 108 11.99 -2.46 -2.63
N ILE A 109 11.24 -3.35 -1.98
CA ILE A 109 9.78 -3.32 -1.92
C ILE A 109 9.40 -3.22 -0.44
N THR A 110 8.97 -2.04 0.00
CA THR A 110 8.48 -1.82 1.37
C THR A 110 6.98 -2.08 1.39
N VAL A 111 6.58 -3.14 2.10
CA VAL A 111 5.20 -3.63 2.12
C VAL A 111 4.53 -3.27 3.45
N PRO A 112 3.41 -2.52 3.45
CA PRO A 112 2.64 -2.28 4.67
C PRO A 112 2.01 -3.58 5.19
N SER A 113 1.75 -3.66 6.50
CA SER A 113 1.30 -4.89 7.16
C SER A 113 0.07 -5.52 6.49
N ASP A 114 -0.91 -4.71 6.08
CA ASP A 114 -2.16 -5.14 5.45
C ASP A 114 -1.97 -5.84 4.09
N LEU A 115 -0.85 -5.56 3.42
CA LEU A 115 -0.44 -6.23 2.17
C LEU A 115 0.59 -7.34 2.40
N ALA A 116 1.02 -7.56 3.65
CA ALA A 116 1.96 -8.59 4.07
C ALA A 116 1.24 -9.70 4.87
N PHE A 117 1.52 -9.78 6.17
CA PHE A 117 0.99 -10.80 7.09
C PHE A 117 -0.14 -10.27 7.99
N GLY A 118 -0.48 -8.98 7.88
CA GLY A 118 -1.49 -8.31 8.70
C GLY A 118 -1.14 -8.30 10.20
N ALA A 119 -2.13 -7.93 11.01
CA ALA A 119 -1.98 -7.87 12.47
C ALA A 119 -1.68 -9.24 13.12
N GLN A 120 -1.96 -10.35 12.44
CA GLN A 120 -1.73 -11.69 12.95
C GLN A 120 -0.27 -12.14 12.79
N GLY A 121 0.49 -11.52 11.87
CA GLY A 121 1.85 -11.94 11.57
C GLY A 121 1.93 -13.35 10.96
N LYS A 122 3.15 -13.90 10.86
CA LYS A 122 3.38 -15.28 10.38
C LYS A 122 4.60 -15.91 11.04
N GLY A 123 4.38 -16.93 11.86
CA GLY A 123 5.44 -17.68 12.56
C GLY A 123 5.46 -17.38 14.06
N THR A 124 6.32 -18.07 14.81
CA THR A 124 6.34 -18.04 16.28
C THR A 124 7.26 -16.95 16.88
N HIS A 125 7.90 -16.13 16.05
CA HIS A 125 8.92 -15.15 16.46
C HIS A 125 8.78 -13.80 15.74
N MET A 126 7.56 -13.36 15.45
CA MET A 126 7.30 -12.04 14.87
C MET A 126 6.66 -11.11 15.88
#